data_AF-A0A811UZ09-F1
#
_entry.id   AF-A0A811UZ09-F1
#
_cell.length_a   1.000
_cell.length_b   1.000
_cell.length_c   1.000
_cell.angle_alpha   90.00
_cell.angle_beta   90.00
_cell.angle_gamma   90.00
#
_symmetry.space_group_name_H-M   'P 1'
#
loop_
_entity.id
_entity.type
_entity.pdbx_description
1 polymer ?
#
loop_
_entity_poly.entity_id
_entity_poly.type
_entity_poly.pdbx_seq_one_letter_code
_entity_poly.pdbx_strand_id
1 'polypeptide(L)'
;MLAELSALSGLNITTPEDVQSLYLTLLAEQEFGLQLPQWTASYYPERMQFLTDQSYVYNVYTPEMQKIKAGPFLKKMFVEMLEKRDGKLKPSDRKLFIYTGHDTTVVNILASLKIWQRQLPRYSVMTMFDYTKTRQAESIM
;
A
#
# COMPACT_ATOMS: atom_id res chain seq x y z
N MET A 1 19.44 -11.32 13.82
CA MET A 1 18.20 -11.51 13.04
C MET A 1 18.45 -11.68 11.55
N LEU A 2 18.91 -10.70 10.77
CA LEU A 2 19.03 -10.87 9.30
C LEU A 2 19.90 -12.07 8.90
N ALA A 3 21.14 -12.15 9.41
CA ALA A 3 22.03 -13.29 9.15
C ALA A 3 21.48 -14.65 9.63
N GLU A 4 20.73 -14.65 10.74
CA GLU A 4 20.08 -15.86 11.26
C GLU A 4 18.96 -16.32 10.33
N LEU A 5 18.11 -15.39 9.88
CA LEU A 5 17.06 -15.68 8.90
C LEU A 5 17.66 -16.15 7.58
N SER A 6 18.78 -15.58 7.13
CA SER A 6 19.48 -16.07 5.93
C SER A 6 19.94 -17.51 6.09
N ALA A 7 20.54 -17.86 7.22
CA ALA A 7 20.99 -19.22 7.49
C ALA A 7 19.83 -20.23 7.61
N LEU A 8 18.71 -19.82 8.21
CA LEU A 8 17.55 -20.68 8.43
C LEU A 8 16.69 -20.89 7.17
N SER A 9 16.54 -19.85 6.34
CA SER A 9 15.72 -19.88 5.13
C SER A 9 16.49 -20.26 3.86
N GLY A 10 17.82 -20.14 3.88
CA GLY A 10 18.66 -20.26 2.68
C GLY A 10 18.57 -19.05 1.73
N LEU A 11 17.81 -18.01 2.07
CA LEU A 11 17.68 -16.78 1.29
C LEU A 11 18.77 -15.77 1.69
N ASN A 12 19.16 -14.89 0.76
CA ASN A 12 20.05 -13.78 1.09
C ASN A 12 19.26 -12.61 1.70
N ILE A 13 19.12 -12.57 3.02
CA ILE A 13 18.36 -11.55 3.74
C ILE A 13 19.31 -10.46 4.25
N THR A 14 19.21 -9.27 3.66
CA THR A 14 20.10 -8.13 3.95
C THR A 14 19.36 -6.84 4.23
N THR A 15 18.08 -6.76 3.89
CA THR A 15 17.25 -5.56 4.00
C THR A 15 15.93 -5.85 4.72
N PRO A 16 15.23 -4.80 5.21
CA PRO A 16 13.86 -4.96 5.71
C PRO A 16 12.88 -5.50 4.66
N GLU A 17 13.09 -5.20 3.37
CA GLU A 17 12.27 -5.73 2.28
C GLU A 17 12.43 -7.24 2.12
N ASP A 18 13.65 -7.77 2.29
CA ASP A 18 13.88 -9.23 2.30
C ASP A 18 13.12 -9.90 3.46
N VAL A 19 13.10 -9.26 4.63
CA VAL A 19 12.34 -9.74 5.80
C VAL A 19 10.84 -9.68 5.53
N GLN A 20 10.35 -8.61 4.91
CA GLN A 20 8.95 -8.49 4.49
C GLN A 20 8.57 -9.60 3.52
N SER A 21 9.40 -9.88 2.51
CA SER A 21 9.15 -10.93 1.52
C SER A 21 9.02 -12.32 2.17
N LEU A 22 9.95 -12.66 3.09
CA LEU A 22 9.87 -13.89 3.86
C LEU A 22 8.64 -13.90 4.78
N TYR A 23 8.33 -12.79 5.46
CA TYR A 23 7.15 -12.66 6.32
C TYR A 23 5.86 -12.94 5.54
N LEU A 24 5.71 -12.32 4.35
CA LEU A 24 4.52 -12.46 3.53
C LEU A 24 4.38 -13.89 2.96
N THR A 25 5.49 -14.56 2.67
CA THR A 25 5.49 -15.98 2.32
C THR A 25 4.95 -16.84 3.47
N LEU A 26 5.49 -16.67 4.68
CA LEU A 26 5.05 -17.41 5.87
C LEU A 26 3.59 -17.11 6.22
N LEU A 27 3.16 -15.85 6.06
CA LEU A 27 1.75 -15.47 6.24
C LEU A 27 0.85 -16.18 5.24
N ALA A 28 1.23 -16.22 3.96
CA ALA A 28 0.47 -16.93 2.95
C ALA A 28 0.37 -18.42 3.29
N GLU A 29 1.51 -19.09 3.57
CA GLU A 29 1.53 -20.51 3.95
C GLU A 29 0.61 -20.79 5.13
N GLN A 30 0.65 -19.96 6.18
CA GLN A 30 -0.23 -20.09 7.34
C GLN A 30 -1.72 -19.93 6.98
N GLU A 31 -2.08 -18.92 6.19
CA GLU A 31 -3.47 -18.64 5.78
C GLU A 31 -4.03 -19.74 4.87
N PHE A 32 -3.16 -20.44 4.13
CA PHE A 32 -3.51 -21.65 3.36
C PHE A 32 -3.52 -22.94 4.18
N GLY A 33 -3.26 -22.87 5.50
CA GLY A 33 -3.26 -24.03 6.39
C GLY A 33 -2.04 -24.94 6.24
N LEU A 34 -0.95 -24.45 5.64
CA LEU A 34 0.30 -25.18 5.54
C LEU A 34 1.06 -25.12 6.87
N GLN A 35 1.75 -26.21 7.19
CA GLN A 35 2.59 -26.27 8.38
C GLN A 35 3.89 -25.49 8.13
N LEU A 36 4.13 -24.45 8.93
CA LEU A 36 5.37 -23.69 8.87
C LEU A 36 6.55 -24.49 9.43
N PRO A 37 7.77 -24.27 8.93
CA PRO A 37 8.98 -24.87 9.48
C PRO A 37 9.16 -24.54 10.98
N GLN A 38 9.68 -25.48 11.78
CA GLN A 38 9.77 -25.33 13.24
C GLN A 38 10.52 -24.06 13.71
N TRP A 39 11.54 -23.65 12.97
CA TRP A 39 12.33 -22.46 13.33
C TRP A 39 11.52 -21.16 13.27
N THR A 40 10.44 -21.12 12.49
CA THR A 40 9.62 -19.91 12.28
C THR A 40 8.96 -19.44 13.57
N ALA A 41 8.59 -20.35 14.48
CA ALA A 41 7.97 -20.01 15.77
C ALA A 41 8.83 -19.08 16.65
N SER A 42 10.14 -19.03 16.43
CA SER A 42 11.07 -18.16 17.15
C SER A 42 11.22 -16.77 16.52
N TYR A 43 10.56 -16.49 15.39
CA TYR A 43 10.73 -15.27 14.59
C TYR A 43 9.41 -14.67 14.08
N TYR A 44 8.58 -15.50 13.44
CA TYR A 44 7.31 -15.13 12.85
C TYR A 44 6.15 -15.35 13.84
N PRO A 45 5.20 -14.42 13.95
CA PRO A 45 5.20 -13.09 13.31
C PRO A 45 6.00 -12.03 14.07
N GLU A 46 6.14 -12.13 15.40
CA GLU A 46 6.41 -10.98 16.27
C GLU A 46 7.77 -10.31 16.04
N ARG A 47 8.85 -11.09 15.91
CA ARG A 47 10.20 -10.50 15.77
C ARG A 47 10.44 -9.95 14.36
N MET A 48 9.74 -10.49 13.37
CA MET A 48 9.83 -10.02 11.99
C MET A 48 8.96 -8.78 11.74
N GLN A 49 7.83 -8.64 12.46
CA GLN A 49 6.83 -7.61 12.23
C GLN A 49 7.41 -6.19 12.09
N PHE A 50 8.31 -5.78 12.98
CA PHE A 50 8.87 -4.42 12.95
C PHE A 50 9.58 -4.13 11.63
N LEU A 51 10.44 -5.04 11.15
CA LEU A 51 11.15 -4.82 9.88
C LEU A 51 10.22 -4.94 8.67
N THR A 52 9.23 -5.82 8.74
CA THR A 52 8.16 -5.94 7.74
C THR A 52 7.34 -4.64 7.63
N ASP A 53 7.03 -3.99 8.75
CA ASP A 53 6.37 -2.69 8.74
C ASP A 53 7.31 -1.57 8.25
N GLN A 54 8.59 -1.67 8.61
CA GLN A 54 9.58 -0.64 8.31
C GLN A 54 9.98 -0.60 6.84
N SER A 55 9.93 -1.72 6.11
CA SER A 55 10.14 -1.74 4.65
C SER A 55 9.11 -0.86 3.93
N TYR A 56 7.83 -0.87 4.36
CA TYR A 56 6.81 0.02 3.81
C TYR A 56 7.12 1.50 4.07
N VAL A 57 7.64 1.83 5.26
CA VAL A 57 8.06 3.19 5.61
C VAL A 57 9.23 3.64 4.72
N TYR A 58 10.28 2.82 4.63
CA TYR A 58 11.46 3.12 3.82
C TYR A 58 11.13 3.21 2.34
N ASN A 59 10.12 2.46 1.87
CA ASN A 59 9.67 2.55 0.50
C ASN A 59 9.18 3.96 0.13
N VAL A 60 8.73 4.80 1.06
CA VAL A 60 8.12 6.11 0.76
C VAL A 60 8.53 7.20 1.77
N TYR A 61 9.78 7.13 2.23
CA TYR A 61 10.25 7.90 3.39
C TYR A 61 10.36 9.41 3.11
N THR A 62 11.06 9.80 2.04
CA THR A 62 11.33 11.23 1.77
C THR A 62 10.23 11.88 0.92
N PRO A 63 10.11 13.23 0.96
CA PRO A 63 9.22 13.97 0.06
C PRO A 63 9.46 13.67 -1.43
N GLU A 64 10.73 13.50 -1.84
CA GLU A 64 11.09 13.15 -3.21
C GLU A 64 10.60 11.76 -3.58
N MET A 65 10.77 10.79 -2.67
CA MET A 65 10.26 9.43 -2.86
C MET A 65 8.73 9.42 -2.97
N GLN A 66 8.04 10.18 -2.12
CA GLN A 66 6.57 10.35 -2.17
C GLN A 66 6.13 10.94 -3.52
N LYS A 67 6.82 11.98 -3.98
CA LYS A 67 6.55 12.61 -5.28
C LYS A 67 6.76 11.64 -6.43
N ILE A 68 7.80 10.82 -6.40
CA ILE A 68 8.10 9.85 -7.47
C ILE A 68 7.13 8.66 -7.44
N LYS A 69 6.88 8.10 -6.24
CA LYS A 69 6.14 6.84 -6.09
C LYS A 69 4.63 6.97 -6.09
N ALA A 70 4.08 8.06 -5.55
CA ALA A 70 2.64 8.30 -5.53
C ALA A 70 2.20 9.43 -6.46
N GLY A 71 3.08 10.41 -6.72
CA GLY A 71 2.75 11.61 -7.48
C GLY A 71 2.15 11.36 -8.87
N PRO A 72 2.70 10.46 -9.71
CA PRO A 72 2.10 10.17 -11.01
C PRO A 72 0.65 9.66 -10.92
N PHE A 73 0.38 8.77 -9.98
CA PHE A 73 -0.97 8.23 -9.76
C PHE A 73 -1.93 9.29 -9.22
N LEU A 74 -1.52 10.03 -8.17
CA LEU A 74 -2.32 11.10 -7.58
C LEU A 74 -2.64 12.19 -8.61
N LYS A 75 -1.66 12.55 -9.45
CA LYS A 75 -1.87 13.51 -10.55
C LYS A 75 -2.89 12.98 -11.56
N LYS A 76 -2.78 11.72 -11.98
CA LYS A 76 -3.72 11.08 -12.92
C LYS A 76 -5.15 11.13 -12.36
N MET A 77 -5.34 10.63 -11.14
CA MET A 77 -6.64 10.60 -10.47
C MET A 77 -7.23 12.01 -10.33
N PHE A 78 -6.42 12.98 -9.92
CA PHE A 78 -6.87 14.36 -9.78
C PHE A 78 -7.28 14.98 -11.13
N VAL A 79 -6.51 14.73 -12.19
CA VAL A 79 -6.86 15.17 -13.55
C VAL A 79 -8.19 14.56 -14.00
N GLU A 80 -8.45 13.28 -13.74
CA GLU A 80 -9.72 12.64 -14.08
C GLU A 80 -10.92 13.24 -13.33
N MET A 81 -10.74 13.61 -12.07
CA MET A 81 -11.75 14.33 -11.30
C MET A 81 -12.03 15.72 -11.90
N LEU A 82 -10.98 16.45 -12.31
CA LEU A 82 -11.13 17.74 -12.99
C LEU A 82 -11.82 17.60 -14.35
N GLU A 83 -11.45 16.59 -15.13
CA GLU A 83 -12.10 16.28 -16.41
C GLU A 83 -13.57 15.92 -16.21
N LYS A 84 -13.93 15.20 -15.13
CA LYS A 84 -15.33 14.94 -14.80
C LYS A 84 -16.08 16.22 -14.44
N ARG A 85 -15.48 17.07 -13.61
CA ARG A 85 -16.04 18.37 -13.21
C ARG A 85 -16.29 19.26 -14.43
N ASP A 86 -15.35 19.29 -15.37
CA ASP A 86 -15.37 20.17 -16.54
C ASP A 86 -16.14 19.57 -17.73
N GLY A 87 -16.73 18.38 -17.60
CA GLY A 87 -17.44 17.70 -18.69
C GLY A 87 -16.54 17.21 -19.83
N LYS A 88 -15.23 17.07 -19.58
CA LYS A 88 -14.22 16.65 -20.55
C LYS A 88 -13.87 15.17 -20.47
N LEU A 89 -14.29 14.48 -19.40
CA LEU A 89 -13.97 13.07 -19.20
C LEU A 89 -14.50 12.20 -20.34
N LYS A 90 -13.72 11.22 -20.78
CA LYS A 90 -14.11 10.24 -21.80
C LYS A 90 -14.03 8.80 -21.28
N PRO A 91 -15.11 8.01 -21.38
CA PRO A 91 -16.45 8.42 -21.80
C PRO A 91 -17.10 9.31 -20.72
N SER A 92 -18.00 10.21 -21.13
CA SER A 92 -18.57 11.27 -20.26
C SER A 92 -19.44 10.72 -19.13
N ASP A 93 -20.01 9.55 -19.34
CA ASP A 93 -20.83 8.80 -18.40
C ASP A 93 -20.03 7.95 -17.42
N ARG A 94 -18.69 7.88 -17.52
CA ARG A 94 -17.87 7.15 -16.54
C ARG A 94 -18.12 7.67 -15.13
N LYS A 95 -18.43 6.73 -14.23
CA LYS A 95 -18.72 6.97 -12.79
C LYS A 95 -17.70 6.36 -11.86
N LEU A 96 -16.96 5.34 -12.31
CA LEU A 96 -16.02 4.58 -11.49
C LEU A 96 -14.73 4.35 -12.27
N PHE A 97 -13.61 4.46 -11.55
CA PHE A 97 -12.31 4.01 -11.99
C PHE A 97 -11.83 2.95 -11.00
N ILE A 98 -11.42 1.79 -11.52
CA ILE A 98 -10.85 0.72 -10.71
C ILE A 98 -9.38 0.60 -11.08
N TYR A 99 -8.52 0.76 -10.09
CA TYR A 99 -7.08 0.61 -10.23
C TYR A 99 -6.62 -0.57 -9.39
N THR A 100 -5.96 -1.52 -10.04
CA THR A 100 -5.30 -2.65 -9.37
C THR A 100 -3.84 -2.31 -9.17
N GLY A 101 -3.34 -2.56 -7.96
CA GLY A 101 -1.94 -2.35 -7.62
C GLY A 101 -1.50 -3.33 -6.55
N HIS A 102 -0.35 -3.05 -5.96
CA HIS A 102 0.19 -3.82 -4.85
C HIS A 102 -0.16 -3.16 -3.51
N ASP A 103 0.01 -3.88 -2.42
CA ASP A 103 0.01 -3.35 -1.06
C ASP A 103 0.86 -2.07 -0.92
N THR A 104 2.05 -2.07 -1.52
CA THR A 104 2.96 -0.92 -1.58
C THR A 104 2.36 0.25 -2.35
N THR A 105 1.52 0.02 -3.36
CA THR A 105 0.82 1.09 -4.09
C THR A 105 -0.11 1.85 -3.14
N VAL A 106 -0.91 1.11 -2.35
CA VAL A 106 -1.84 1.69 -1.37
C VAL A 106 -1.08 2.45 -0.29
N VAL A 107 -0.03 1.84 0.28
CA VAL A 107 0.84 2.50 1.27
C VAL A 107 1.42 3.79 0.70
N ASN A 108 2.00 3.75 -0.50
CA ASN A 108 2.66 4.91 -1.09
C ASN A 108 1.68 6.10 -1.24
N ILE A 109 0.46 5.82 -1.69
CA ILE A 109 -0.61 6.82 -1.83
C ILE A 109 -0.98 7.41 -0.46
N LEU A 110 -1.35 6.57 0.50
CA LEU A 110 -1.82 7.01 1.82
C LEU A 110 -0.71 7.73 2.62
N ALA A 111 0.53 7.26 2.52
CA ALA A 111 1.68 7.88 3.18
C ALA A 111 2.04 9.24 2.57
N SER A 112 1.94 9.37 1.25
CA SER A 112 2.15 10.66 0.57
C SER A 112 1.06 11.67 0.91
N LEU A 113 -0.17 11.21 1.17
CA LEU A 113 -1.29 12.02 1.67
C LEU A 113 -1.25 12.27 3.18
N LYS A 114 -0.24 11.74 3.90
CA LYS A 114 -0.06 11.92 5.35
C LYS A 114 -1.19 11.34 6.21
N ILE A 115 -1.89 10.33 5.69
CA ILE A 115 -3.01 9.66 6.39
C ILE A 115 -2.73 8.18 6.68
N TRP A 116 -1.61 7.64 6.21
CA TRP A 116 -1.21 6.28 6.53
C TRP A 116 -0.61 6.19 7.92
N GLN A 117 -1.05 5.19 8.69
CA GLN A 117 -0.43 4.76 9.93
C GLN A 117 0.36 3.49 9.70
N ARG A 118 1.49 3.33 10.40
CA ARG A 118 2.38 2.19 10.24
C ARG A 118 1.65 0.88 10.56
N GLN A 119 1.45 0.06 9.54
CA GLN A 119 0.80 -1.24 9.64
C GLN A 119 1.10 -2.10 8.41
N LEU A 120 0.98 -3.42 8.54
CA LEU A 120 0.97 -4.35 7.41
C LEU A 120 -0.36 -4.22 6.64
N PRO A 121 -0.37 -3.85 5.34
CA PRO A 121 -1.57 -3.88 4.53
C PRO A 121 -2.05 -5.33 4.34
N ARG A 122 -3.29 -5.64 4.73
CA ARG A 122 -3.86 -6.98 4.56
C ARG A 122 -4.28 -7.22 3.11
N TYR A 123 -4.50 -8.50 2.77
CA TYR A 123 -5.08 -8.85 1.47
C TYR A 123 -6.38 -8.10 1.23
N SER A 124 -6.58 -7.69 -0.02
CA SER A 124 -7.73 -6.89 -0.46
C SER A 124 -7.84 -5.49 0.17
N VAL A 125 -6.74 -4.95 0.73
CA VAL A 125 -6.69 -3.54 1.14
C VAL A 125 -7.05 -2.62 -0.03
N MET A 126 -7.88 -1.61 0.26
CA MET A 126 -8.45 -0.72 -0.74
C MET A 126 -8.43 0.72 -0.23
N THR A 127 -8.26 1.67 -1.14
CA THR A 127 -8.50 3.09 -0.88
C THR A 127 -9.51 3.61 -1.88
N MET A 128 -10.54 4.29 -1.38
CA MET A 128 -11.59 4.89 -2.19
C MET A 128 -11.49 6.41 -2.12
N PHE A 129 -11.58 7.04 -3.29
CA PHE A 129 -11.63 8.49 -3.42
C PHE A 129 -12.96 8.89 -4.03
N ASP A 130 -13.77 9.63 -3.28
CA ASP A 130 -15.08 10.07 -3.72
C ASP A 130 -15.06 11.53 -4.17
N TYR A 131 -15.66 11.79 -5.32
CA TYR A 131 -15.92 13.14 -5.81
C TYR A 131 -17.42 13.44 -5.71
N THR A 132 -17.78 14.48 -4.94
CA THR A 132 -19.16 14.94 -4.78
C THR A 132 -19.28 16.40 -5.17
N LYS A 133 -20.33 16.76 -5.93
CA LYS A 133 -20.70 18.15 -6.22
C LYS A 133 -21.87 18.55 -5.33
N THR A 134 -21.62 19.39 -4.33
CA THR A 134 -22.70 19.97 -3.52
C THR A 134 -23.46 21.01 -4.34
N ARG A 135 -24.80 20.97 -4.32
CA ARG A 135 -25.61 22.09 -4.83
C ARG A 135 -25.47 23.25 -3.83
N GLN A 136 -25.02 24.41 -4.28
CA GLN A 136 -25.26 25.63 -3.51
C GLN A 136 -26.77 25.80 -3.38
N ALA A 137 -27.28 25.94 -2.16
CA ALA A 137 -28.66 26.33 -1.95
C ALA A 137 -28.84 27.70 -2.62
N GLU A 138 -29.80 27.79 -3.54
CA GLU A 138 -30.23 29.07 -4.07
C GLU A 138 -30.75 29.89 -2.88
N SER A 139 -30.01 30.95 -2.53
CA SER A 139 -30.51 31.95 -1.60
C SER A 139 -31.68 32.63 -2.30
N ILE A 140 -32.90 32.27 -1.90
CA ILE A 140 -34.09 33.04 -2.23
C ILE A 140 -33.93 34.37 -1.50
N MET A 141 -33.51 35.42 -2.22
CA MET A 141 -33.75 36.81 -1.86
C MET A 141 -34.92 37.32 -2.67
#